data_AF-A0AAJ0M3J2-F1
#
_entry.id   AF-A0AAJ0M3J2-F1
#
_cell.length_a   1.000
_cell.length_b   1.000
_cell.length_c   1.000
_cell.angle_alpha   90.00
_cell.angle_beta   90.00
_cell.angle_gamma   90.00
#
_symmetry.space_group_name_H-M   'P 1'
#
loop_
_entity.id
_entity.type
_entity.pdbx_description
1 polymer ?
#
loop_
_entity_poly.entity_id
_entity_poly.type
_entity_poly.pdbx_seq_one_letter_code
_entity_poly.pdbx_strand_id
1 'polypeptide(L)'
;MTRKAALAAALASFIGAVAALPTSANYTEVHPIVAPTAYPDVEETWTDPWRCATEDPMTYLSVPMPTGALGEAYNSFGSSLIQTCLTSGTYDYPCAFPDKSRWCGFTTAVPASLLPDYTAYARNCSSWWAANSASVIRIAEECPVMWYQASNFGVLGGAIYLNHTLINAECYAEANPTGIQSAPTWPTATPGQGATSGPNPASTSTTTRPAQTSGIPSSGE
;
A
#
# COMPACT_ATOMS: atom_id res chain seq x y z
N MET A 1 18.40 -17.58 64.21
CA MET A 1 17.68 -16.29 64.35
C MET A 1 16.75 -16.13 63.15
N THR A 2 15.48 -15.96 63.44
CA THR A 2 14.30 -16.03 62.57
C THR A 2 14.05 -14.70 61.87
N ARG A 3 13.76 -14.71 60.55
CA ARG A 3 12.72 -13.84 59.95
C ARG A 3 12.02 -14.57 58.81
N LYS A 4 10.75 -14.90 59.08
CA LYS A 4 9.71 -15.25 58.11
C LYS A 4 9.24 -13.97 57.40
N ALA A 5 8.77 -14.15 56.16
CA ALA A 5 7.62 -13.49 55.49
C ALA A 5 8.00 -13.30 54.01
N ALA A 6 7.49 -14.09 53.08
CA ALA A 6 6.12 -14.16 52.57
C ALA A 6 6.08 -13.46 51.20
N LEU A 7 5.62 -14.20 50.19
CA LEU A 7 4.56 -13.87 49.23
C LEU A 7 4.69 -14.91 48.09
N ALA A 8 3.81 -15.90 48.06
CA ALA A 8 2.46 -15.86 47.47
C ALA A 8 2.53 -16.01 45.94
N ALA A 9 1.93 -17.12 45.50
CA ALA A 9 1.84 -17.57 44.13
C ALA A 9 1.16 -16.54 43.21
N ALA A 10 1.62 -16.50 41.96
CA ALA A 10 0.83 -16.01 40.84
C ALA A 10 1.01 -16.97 39.66
N LEU A 11 0.29 -18.10 39.72
CA LEU A 11 -0.21 -18.77 38.53
C LEU A 11 -1.34 -17.88 38.00
N ALA A 12 -1.01 -16.99 37.08
CA ALA A 12 -1.97 -16.16 36.38
C ALA A 12 -1.83 -16.41 34.88
N SER A 13 -2.75 -17.24 34.39
CA SER A 13 -3.37 -17.26 33.07
C SER A 13 -2.73 -16.35 32.00
N PHE A 14 -2.15 -16.97 30.98
CA PHE A 14 -2.02 -16.35 29.65
C PHE A 14 -3.43 -16.18 29.05
N ILE A 15 -4.16 -15.17 29.51
CA ILE A 15 -5.23 -14.58 28.71
C ILE A 15 -4.50 -13.61 27.80
N GLY A 16 -4.23 -14.05 26.57
CA GLY A 16 -3.76 -13.17 25.52
C GLY A 16 -4.76 -12.02 25.39
N ALA A 17 -4.35 -10.83 25.81
CA ALA A 17 -5.09 -9.63 25.55
C ALA A 17 -5.08 -9.41 24.03
N VAL A 18 -6.18 -9.76 23.38
CA VAL A 18 -6.44 -9.33 22.00
C VAL A 18 -6.69 -7.83 22.10
N ALA A 19 -5.63 -7.05 21.93
CA ALA A 19 -5.73 -5.60 21.88
C ALA A 19 -6.67 -5.24 20.72
N ALA A 20 -7.74 -4.51 21.03
CA ALA A 20 -8.64 -3.97 20.02
C ALA A 20 -7.84 -3.01 19.13
N LEU A 21 -7.78 -3.33 17.84
CA LEU A 21 -7.07 -2.59 16.81
C LEU A 21 -7.95 -1.46 16.26
N PRO A 22 -7.36 -0.31 15.89
CA PRO A 22 -8.11 0.85 15.43
C PRO A 22 -8.85 0.56 14.11
N THR A 23 -10.04 1.12 14.03
CA THR A 23 -10.95 1.13 12.87
C THR A 23 -10.32 1.76 11.63
N SER A 24 -10.53 1.09 10.49
CA SER A 24 -10.46 1.59 9.11
C SER A 24 -9.27 2.46 8.74
N ALA A 25 -8.32 1.88 8.01
CA ALA A 25 -7.60 2.62 6.97
C ALA A 25 -8.59 3.51 6.19
N ASN A 26 -8.37 4.82 6.13
CA ASN A 26 -9.21 5.69 5.32
C ASN A 26 -8.85 5.44 3.85
N TYR A 27 -9.81 4.97 3.04
CA TYR A 27 -9.70 4.85 1.58
C TYR A 27 -8.86 5.95 0.94
N THR A 28 -9.17 7.18 1.33
CA THR A 28 -8.64 8.41 0.76
C THR A 28 -7.13 8.54 0.98
N GLU A 29 -6.61 7.93 2.05
CA GLU A 29 -5.20 7.97 2.42
C GLU A 29 -4.41 6.85 1.74
N VAL A 30 -4.97 5.65 1.65
CA VAL A 30 -4.24 4.47 1.14
C VAL A 30 -4.33 4.34 -0.37
N HIS A 31 -5.47 4.72 -0.95
CA HIS A 31 -5.73 4.55 -2.36
C HIS A 31 -4.66 5.20 -3.27
N PRO A 32 -4.20 6.46 -3.03
CA PRO A 32 -3.15 7.06 -3.86
C PRO A 32 -1.81 6.31 -3.82
N ILE A 33 -1.53 5.61 -2.71
CA ILE A 33 -0.30 4.84 -2.53
C ILE A 33 -0.39 3.53 -3.31
N VAL A 34 -1.48 2.78 -3.11
CA VAL A 34 -1.56 1.41 -3.64
C VAL A 34 -2.10 1.33 -5.06
N ALA A 35 -2.89 2.31 -5.52
CA ALA A 35 -3.38 2.38 -6.90
C ALA A 35 -3.02 3.73 -7.53
N PRO A 36 -1.72 4.03 -7.74
CA PRO A 36 -1.28 5.31 -8.25
C PRO A 36 -1.66 5.49 -9.73
N THR A 37 -2.28 6.62 -10.05
CA THR A 37 -2.63 7.01 -11.43
C THR A 37 -1.57 7.88 -12.09
N ALA A 38 -0.70 8.50 -11.29
CA ALA A 38 0.42 9.32 -11.74
C ALA A 38 1.74 8.65 -11.40
N TYR A 39 2.76 8.89 -12.24
CA TYR A 39 4.12 8.48 -11.95
C TYR A 39 4.56 9.13 -10.62
N PRO A 40 5.22 8.40 -9.71
CA PRO A 40 5.62 8.95 -8.43
C PRO A 40 6.58 10.12 -8.63
N ASP A 41 6.33 11.21 -7.90
CA ASP A 41 7.22 12.37 -7.87
C ASP A 41 8.46 12.02 -7.03
N VAL A 42 9.39 11.31 -7.66
CA VAL A 42 10.68 10.96 -7.08
C VAL A 42 11.68 12.03 -7.49
N GLU A 43 12.42 12.58 -6.52
CA GLU A 43 13.58 13.43 -6.85
C GLU A 43 14.48 12.66 -7.84
N GLU A 44 15.16 13.37 -8.75
CA GLU A 44 15.93 12.77 -9.85
C GLU A 44 16.97 11.71 -9.41
N THR A 45 17.33 11.71 -8.12
CA THR A 45 18.25 10.77 -7.46
C THR A 45 17.58 9.64 -6.69
N TRP A 46 16.27 9.72 -6.43
CA TRP A 46 15.49 8.70 -5.73
C TRP A 46 14.98 7.65 -6.73
N THR A 47 15.82 6.66 -6.98
CA THR A 47 15.41 5.45 -7.71
C THR A 47 15.05 4.36 -6.69
N ASP A 48 14.10 3.51 -7.07
CA ASP A 48 13.79 2.30 -6.31
C ASP A 48 15.07 1.53 -5.94
N PRO A 49 15.21 1.07 -4.68
CA PRO A 49 16.31 0.21 -4.28
C PRO A 49 16.43 -1.03 -5.17
N TRP A 50 17.64 -1.53 -5.40
CA TRP A 50 17.87 -2.67 -6.32
C TRP A 50 17.02 -3.91 -6.02
N ARG A 51 16.63 -4.14 -4.75
CA ARG A 51 15.77 -5.26 -4.34
C ARG A 51 14.40 -5.23 -5.01
N CYS A 52 13.89 -4.04 -5.34
CA CYS A 52 12.61 -3.85 -6.02
C CYS A 52 12.57 -4.53 -7.39
N ALA A 53 13.71 -4.68 -8.06
CA ALA A 53 13.80 -5.38 -9.34
C ALA A 53 13.61 -6.91 -9.22
N THR A 54 13.67 -7.45 -8.00
CA THR A 54 13.50 -8.90 -7.73
C THR A 54 12.12 -9.25 -7.18
N GLU A 55 11.31 -8.24 -6.89
CA GLU A 55 9.94 -8.42 -6.41
C GLU A 55 9.06 -8.99 -7.52
N ASP A 56 8.14 -9.87 -7.16
CA ASP A 56 7.15 -10.41 -8.10
C ASP A 56 5.81 -9.68 -7.93
N PRO A 57 5.43 -8.80 -8.88
CA PRO A 57 4.20 -8.03 -8.77
C PRO A 57 2.94 -8.89 -8.72
N MET A 58 2.97 -10.10 -9.29
CA MET A 58 1.81 -11.00 -9.29
C MET A 58 1.42 -11.44 -7.88
N THR A 59 2.39 -11.52 -6.97
CA THR A 59 2.13 -11.85 -5.56
C THR A 59 1.25 -10.80 -4.87
N TYR A 60 1.29 -9.55 -5.34
CA TYR A 60 0.57 -8.43 -4.75
C TYR A 60 -0.69 -8.05 -5.53
N LEU A 61 -0.71 -8.29 -6.85
CA LEU A 61 -1.76 -7.84 -7.77
C LEU A 61 -2.75 -8.95 -8.16
N SER A 62 -2.57 -10.18 -7.63
CA SER A 62 -3.53 -11.27 -7.77
C SER A 62 -4.72 -11.10 -6.81
N VAL A 63 -5.56 -10.11 -7.13
CA VAL A 63 -6.73 -9.76 -6.32
C VAL A 63 -7.98 -10.58 -6.70
N PRO A 64 -8.99 -10.67 -5.82
CA PRO A 64 -10.26 -11.30 -6.15
C PRO A 64 -10.95 -10.59 -7.32
N MET A 65 -11.51 -11.37 -8.26
CA MET A 65 -12.22 -10.84 -9.42
C MET A 65 -13.58 -11.52 -9.56
N PRO A 66 -14.67 -10.77 -9.85
CA PRO A 66 -15.95 -11.37 -10.16
C PRO A 66 -15.88 -12.03 -11.55
N THR A 67 -16.58 -13.14 -11.73
CA THR A 67 -16.60 -13.90 -12.99
C THR A 67 -18.04 -14.18 -13.44
N GLY A 68 -18.20 -14.69 -14.66
CA GLY A 68 -19.51 -15.02 -15.23
C GLY A 68 -20.47 -13.83 -15.28
N ALA A 69 -21.76 -14.09 -15.03
CA ALA A 69 -22.81 -13.08 -15.09
C ALA A 69 -22.59 -11.92 -14.09
N LEU A 70 -22.01 -12.20 -12.91
CA LEU A 70 -21.64 -11.14 -11.97
C LEU A 70 -20.52 -10.27 -12.56
N GLY A 71 -19.48 -10.88 -13.15
CA GLY A 71 -18.39 -10.16 -13.79
C GLY A 71 -18.86 -9.26 -14.94
N GLU A 72 -19.81 -9.73 -15.75
CA GLU A 72 -20.42 -8.94 -16.83
C GLU A 72 -21.20 -7.74 -16.28
N ALA A 73 -22.07 -7.97 -15.28
CA ALA A 73 -22.83 -6.90 -14.63
C ALA A 73 -21.91 -5.86 -13.97
N TYR A 74 -20.85 -6.34 -13.31
CA TYR A 74 -19.85 -5.52 -12.64
C TYR A 74 -19.10 -4.61 -13.64
N ASN A 75 -18.61 -5.17 -14.74
CA ASN A 75 -17.92 -4.42 -15.79
C ASN A 75 -18.84 -3.42 -16.50
N SER A 76 -20.10 -3.81 -16.74
CA SER A 76 -21.11 -2.92 -17.33
C SER A 76 -21.40 -1.71 -16.42
N PHE A 77 -21.58 -1.95 -15.12
CA PHE A 77 -21.78 -0.88 -14.14
C PHE A 77 -20.56 0.03 -14.06
N GLY A 78 -19.35 -0.52 -13.93
CA GLY A 78 -18.11 0.26 -13.91
C GLY A 78 -17.93 1.14 -15.15
N SER A 79 -18.22 0.59 -16.34
CA SER A 79 -18.18 1.35 -17.60
C SER A 79 -19.17 2.51 -17.60
N SER A 80 -20.37 2.31 -17.06
CA SER A 80 -21.38 3.38 -16.94
C SER A 80 -20.92 4.53 -16.04
N LEU A 81 -20.10 4.24 -15.02
CA LEU A 81 -19.60 5.26 -14.10
C LEU A 81 -18.54 6.18 -14.74
N ILE A 82 -17.77 5.65 -15.70
CA ILE A 82 -16.70 6.38 -16.40
C ILE A 82 -17.09 6.81 -17.83
N GLN A 83 -18.32 6.52 -18.28
CA GLN A 83 -18.77 6.78 -19.65
C GLN A 83 -18.54 8.22 -20.10
N THR A 84 -18.75 9.20 -19.21
CA THR A 84 -18.52 10.62 -19.53
C THR A 84 -17.06 10.90 -19.85
N CYS A 85 -16.11 10.28 -19.14
CA CYS A 85 -14.68 10.39 -19.43
C CYS A 85 -14.33 9.76 -20.79
N LEU A 86 -14.95 8.63 -21.14
CA LEU A 86 -14.70 7.95 -22.41
C LEU A 86 -15.25 8.72 -23.63
N THR A 87 -16.28 9.55 -23.43
CA THR A 87 -17.02 10.22 -24.51
C THR A 87 -16.71 11.70 -24.65
N SER A 88 -16.04 12.32 -23.68
CA SER A 88 -15.77 13.78 -23.67
C SER A 88 -14.78 14.23 -24.74
N GLY A 89 -14.14 13.32 -25.48
CA GLY A 89 -13.19 13.65 -26.56
C GLY A 89 -11.89 14.30 -26.09
N THR A 90 -11.78 14.60 -24.79
CA THR A 90 -10.54 14.90 -24.09
C THR A 90 -9.86 13.57 -23.80
N TYR A 91 -8.69 13.32 -24.38
CA TYR A 91 -7.85 12.16 -24.07
C TYR A 91 -7.21 12.31 -22.66
N ASP A 92 -8.01 12.58 -21.63
CA ASP A 92 -7.60 12.47 -20.21
C ASP A 92 -7.57 11.00 -19.80
N TYR A 93 -6.75 10.24 -20.52
CA TYR A 93 -6.44 8.86 -20.19
C TYR A 93 -5.21 8.84 -19.29
N PRO A 94 -5.26 8.18 -18.13
CA PRO A 94 -6.35 7.33 -17.63
C PRO A 94 -7.49 8.12 -16.96
N CYS A 95 -8.73 7.63 -17.12
CA CYS A 95 -9.89 8.16 -16.39
C CYS A 95 -9.67 8.03 -14.87
N ALA A 96 -10.03 9.06 -14.12
CA ALA A 96 -10.07 8.97 -12.66
C ALA A 96 -10.98 7.82 -12.20
N PHE A 97 -10.58 7.12 -11.15
CA PHE A 97 -11.41 6.09 -10.55
C PHE A 97 -12.72 6.69 -10.04
N PRO A 98 -13.87 6.01 -10.21
CA PRO A 98 -15.13 6.51 -9.68
C PRO A 98 -15.11 6.60 -8.15
N ASP A 99 -15.83 7.58 -7.63
CA ASP A 99 -15.99 7.74 -6.17
C ASP A 99 -16.58 6.49 -5.52
N LYS A 100 -16.09 6.16 -4.33
CA LYS A 100 -16.56 5.01 -3.54
C LYS A 100 -18.09 5.00 -3.40
N SER A 101 -18.71 6.14 -3.08
CA SER A 101 -20.15 6.23 -2.88
C SER A 101 -20.95 5.85 -4.14
N ARG A 102 -20.46 6.23 -5.32
CA ARG A 102 -21.05 5.85 -6.61
C ARG A 102 -20.87 4.36 -6.86
N TRP A 103 -19.69 3.84 -6.55
CA TRP A 103 -19.39 2.42 -6.74
C TRP A 103 -20.18 1.51 -5.80
N CYS A 104 -20.32 1.87 -4.51
CA CYS A 104 -21.13 1.12 -3.56
C CYS A 104 -22.61 1.06 -3.95
N GLY A 105 -23.07 1.94 -4.84
CA GLY A 105 -24.38 1.85 -5.50
C GLY A 105 -24.60 0.56 -6.32
N PHE A 106 -23.56 -0.23 -6.58
CA PHE A 106 -23.71 -1.50 -7.30
C PHE A 106 -24.70 -2.47 -6.62
N THR A 107 -24.80 -2.47 -5.29
CA THR A 107 -25.76 -3.34 -4.56
C THR A 107 -27.21 -3.08 -4.93
N THR A 108 -27.54 -1.88 -5.41
CA THR A 108 -28.90 -1.51 -5.84
C THR A 108 -29.08 -1.60 -7.34
N ALA A 109 -27.99 -1.50 -8.12
CA ALA A 109 -28.01 -1.59 -9.58
C ALA A 109 -27.95 -3.04 -10.10
N VAL A 110 -27.33 -3.95 -9.34
CA VAL A 110 -27.18 -5.35 -9.73
C VAL A 110 -28.53 -6.09 -9.69
N PRO A 111 -28.81 -7.00 -10.64
CA PRO A 111 -29.98 -7.87 -10.55
C PRO A 111 -30.06 -8.59 -9.20
N ALA A 112 -31.26 -8.65 -8.60
CA ALA A 112 -31.45 -9.25 -7.28
C ALA A 112 -30.97 -10.71 -7.20
N SER A 113 -31.01 -11.45 -8.31
CA SER A 113 -30.50 -12.82 -8.42
C SER A 113 -28.98 -12.94 -8.23
N LEU A 114 -28.23 -11.87 -8.50
CA LEU A 114 -26.76 -11.82 -8.39
C LEU A 114 -26.29 -11.17 -7.09
N LEU A 115 -27.19 -10.62 -6.28
CA LEU A 115 -26.84 -9.96 -5.02
C LEU A 115 -26.12 -10.90 -4.03
N PRO A 116 -26.49 -12.19 -3.88
CA PRO A 116 -25.73 -13.12 -3.05
C PRO A 116 -24.29 -13.31 -3.53
N ASP A 117 -24.10 -13.46 -4.84
CA ASP A 117 -22.77 -13.64 -5.46
C ASP A 117 -21.92 -12.38 -5.28
N TYR A 118 -22.52 -11.20 -5.46
CA TYR A 118 -21.84 -9.93 -5.19
C TYR A 118 -21.43 -9.81 -3.72
N THR A 119 -22.31 -10.17 -2.79
CA THR A 119 -22.02 -10.11 -1.35
C THR A 119 -20.85 -11.04 -0.99
N ALA A 120 -20.81 -12.24 -1.58
CA ALA A 120 -19.69 -13.17 -1.42
C ALA A 120 -18.39 -12.62 -2.01
N TYR A 121 -18.45 -12.03 -3.20
CA TYR A 121 -17.32 -11.36 -3.83
C TYR A 121 -16.78 -10.20 -2.97
N ALA A 122 -17.64 -9.29 -2.51
CA ALA A 122 -17.24 -8.15 -1.70
C ALA A 122 -16.64 -8.57 -0.34
N ARG A 123 -17.16 -9.64 0.27
CA ARG A 123 -16.54 -10.29 1.43
C ARG A 123 -15.14 -10.81 1.10
N ASN A 124 -14.95 -11.48 -0.04
CA ASN A 124 -13.64 -11.98 -0.45
C ASN A 124 -12.65 -10.84 -0.65
N CYS A 125 -13.07 -9.71 -1.23
CA CYS A 125 -12.25 -8.50 -1.32
C CYS A 125 -11.83 -8.01 0.07
N SER A 126 -12.77 -7.95 1.02
CA SER A 126 -12.48 -7.57 2.41
C SER A 126 -11.47 -8.50 3.07
N SER A 127 -11.66 -9.82 2.96
CA SER A 127 -10.72 -10.81 3.51
C SER A 127 -9.35 -10.76 2.84
N TRP A 128 -9.29 -10.59 1.52
CA TRP A 128 -8.03 -10.46 0.79
C TRP A 128 -7.28 -9.19 1.21
N TRP A 129 -7.97 -8.05 1.30
CA TRP A 129 -7.34 -6.80 1.73
C TRP A 129 -6.82 -6.89 3.16
N ALA A 130 -7.60 -7.45 4.08
CA ALA A 130 -7.16 -7.68 5.46
C ALA A 130 -5.88 -8.55 5.52
N ALA A 131 -5.76 -9.55 4.64
CA ALA A 131 -4.59 -10.43 4.61
C ALA A 131 -3.36 -9.84 3.90
N ASN A 132 -3.54 -8.96 2.90
CA ASN A 132 -2.47 -8.53 2.00
C ASN A 132 -2.06 -7.06 2.12
N SER A 133 -2.93 -6.20 2.67
CA SER A 133 -2.75 -4.75 2.77
C SER A 133 -1.36 -4.33 3.26
N ALA A 134 -0.88 -4.91 4.37
CA ALA A 134 0.44 -4.57 4.92
C ALA A 134 1.58 -4.78 3.90
N SER A 135 1.54 -5.89 3.16
CA SER A 135 2.56 -6.19 2.14
C SER A 135 2.41 -5.30 0.90
N VAL A 136 1.17 -5.04 0.47
CA VAL A 136 0.84 -4.19 -0.68
C VAL A 136 1.27 -2.74 -0.42
N ILE A 137 0.96 -2.21 0.76
CA ILE A 137 1.36 -0.86 1.16
C ILE A 137 2.88 -0.76 1.23
N ARG A 138 3.53 -1.71 1.91
CA ARG A 138 4.99 -1.75 2.03
C ARG A 138 5.66 -1.72 0.66
N ILE A 139 5.23 -2.57 -0.27
CA ILE A 139 5.88 -2.60 -1.59
C ILE A 139 5.61 -1.33 -2.39
N ALA A 140 4.42 -0.75 -2.27
CA ALA A 140 4.08 0.52 -2.92
C ALA A 140 4.91 1.70 -2.38
N GLU A 141 5.21 1.72 -1.08
CA GLU A 141 6.01 2.78 -0.45
C GLU A 141 7.52 2.59 -0.64
N GLU A 142 8.02 1.35 -0.56
CA GLU A 142 9.45 1.06 -0.68
C GLU A 142 9.94 1.03 -2.13
N CYS A 143 9.06 0.69 -3.07
CA CYS A 143 9.36 0.52 -4.48
C CYS A 143 8.34 1.27 -5.37
N PRO A 144 8.17 2.59 -5.20
CA PRO A 144 7.09 3.34 -5.84
C PRO A 144 7.19 3.33 -7.37
N VAL A 145 8.39 3.33 -7.95
CA VAL A 145 8.57 3.33 -9.41
C VAL A 145 8.19 1.98 -10.01
N MET A 146 8.72 0.89 -9.46
CA MET A 146 8.40 -0.48 -9.84
C MET A 146 6.93 -0.75 -9.62
N TRP A 147 6.37 -0.34 -8.48
CA TRP A 147 4.96 -0.51 -8.17
C TRP A 147 4.06 0.20 -9.17
N TYR A 148 4.36 1.47 -9.49
CA TYR A 148 3.63 2.21 -10.52
C TYR A 148 3.70 1.49 -11.87
N GLN A 149 4.90 1.07 -12.29
CA GLN A 149 5.08 0.39 -13.56
C GLN A 149 4.36 -0.96 -13.61
N ALA A 150 4.47 -1.76 -12.55
CA ALA A 150 3.89 -3.08 -12.47
C ALA A 150 2.35 -3.02 -12.40
N SER A 151 1.79 -2.11 -11.61
CA SER A 151 0.33 -1.97 -11.46
C SER A 151 -0.34 -1.35 -12.69
N ASN A 152 0.33 -0.47 -13.42
CA ASN A 152 -0.25 0.20 -14.60
C ASN A 152 0.09 -0.46 -15.95
N PHE A 153 1.26 -1.09 -16.08
CA PHE A 153 1.75 -1.62 -17.37
C PHE A 153 2.19 -3.08 -17.33
N GLY A 154 2.63 -3.60 -16.18
CA GLY A 154 3.08 -4.98 -16.04
C GLY A 154 1.92 -5.98 -15.97
N VAL A 155 1.11 -5.86 -14.93
CA VAL A 155 -0.12 -6.63 -14.75
C VAL A 155 -1.25 -5.86 -15.40
N LEU A 156 -1.77 -6.38 -16.52
CA LEU A 156 -2.88 -5.74 -17.24
C LEU A 156 -4.04 -5.47 -16.28
N GLY A 157 -4.34 -4.18 -16.07
CA GLY A 157 -5.41 -3.75 -15.17
C GLY A 157 -5.09 -3.84 -13.67
N GLY A 158 -3.84 -4.07 -13.26
CA GLY A 158 -3.46 -4.29 -11.86
C GLY A 158 -3.95 -3.19 -10.92
N ALA A 159 -3.67 -1.92 -11.22
CA ALA A 159 -4.12 -0.76 -10.45
C ALA A 159 -5.65 -0.67 -10.40
N ILE A 160 -6.33 -0.97 -11.52
CA ILE A 160 -7.80 -0.97 -11.62
C ILE A 160 -8.39 -2.04 -10.70
N TYR A 161 -7.87 -3.25 -10.77
CA TYR A 161 -8.37 -4.38 -9.98
C TYR A 161 -8.09 -4.20 -8.50
N LEU A 162 -6.94 -3.64 -8.14
CA LEU A 162 -6.63 -3.31 -6.77
C LEU A 162 -7.55 -2.22 -6.23
N ASN A 163 -7.76 -1.13 -6.97
CA ASN A 163 -8.74 -0.10 -6.63
C ASN A 163 -10.14 -0.71 -6.40
N HIS A 164 -10.60 -1.54 -7.34
CA HIS A 164 -11.87 -2.25 -7.19
C HIS A 164 -11.92 -3.09 -5.91
N THR A 165 -10.85 -3.83 -5.61
CA THR A 165 -10.78 -4.65 -4.40
C THR A 165 -10.93 -3.80 -3.14
N LEU A 166 -10.22 -2.68 -3.05
CA LEU A 166 -10.32 -1.74 -1.92
C LEU A 166 -11.74 -1.19 -1.78
N ILE A 167 -12.32 -0.65 -2.86
CA ILE A 167 -13.67 -0.09 -2.83
C ILE A 167 -14.69 -1.14 -2.36
N ASN A 168 -14.66 -2.36 -2.90
CA ASN A 168 -15.64 -3.40 -2.52
C ASN A 168 -15.45 -3.87 -1.08
N ALA A 169 -14.20 -3.97 -0.62
CA ALA A 169 -13.90 -4.30 0.77
C ALA A 169 -14.54 -3.28 1.73
N GLU A 170 -14.49 -2.00 1.37
CA GLU A 170 -15.10 -0.93 2.17
C GLU A 170 -16.61 -0.90 2.08
N CYS A 171 -17.19 -1.00 0.88
CA CYS A 171 -18.64 -1.09 0.73
C CYS A 171 -19.20 -2.26 1.56
N TYR A 172 -18.48 -3.39 1.60
CA TYR A 172 -18.84 -4.53 2.42
C TYR A 172 -18.74 -4.23 3.93
N ALA A 173 -17.65 -3.60 4.37
CA ALA A 173 -17.43 -3.25 5.77
C ALA A 173 -18.48 -2.26 6.29
N GLU A 174 -18.84 -1.25 5.50
CA GLU A 174 -19.90 -0.27 5.82
C GLU A 174 -21.27 -0.93 5.94
N ALA A 175 -21.57 -1.90 5.05
CA ALA A 175 -22.82 -2.66 5.11
C ALA A 175 -22.84 -3.72 6.24
N ASN A 176 -21.68 -4.12 6.76
CA ASN A 176 -21.54 -5.21 7.74
C ASN A 176 -20.64 -4.79 8.94
N PRO A 177 -21.07 -3.83 9.77
CA PRO A 177 -20.24 -3.27 10.85
C PRO A 177 -19.84 -4.30 11.94
N THR A 178 -20.51 -5.44 12.02
CA THR A 178 -20.22 -6.53 12.97
C THR A 178 -19.19 -7.55 12.45
N GLY A 179 -18.76 -7.45 11.19
CA GLY A 179 -17.86 -8.40 10.53
C GLY A 179 -16.37 -8.03 10.56
N ILE A 180 -15.96 -7.09 11.42
CA ILE A 180 -14.57 -6.60 11.47
C ILE A 180 -13.65 -7.71 11.98
N GLN A 181 -13.08 -8.49 11.05
CA GLN A 181 -11.76 -9.08 11.25
C GLN A 181 -10.73 -7.96 11.18
N SER A 182 -9.83 -7.95 12.16
CA SER A 182 -8.79 -6.97 12.44
C SER A 182 -8.23 -6.27 11.20
N ALA A 183 -8.32 -4.94 11.18
CA ALA A 183 -7.56 -4.11 10.26
C ALA A 183 -6.06 -4.20 10.57
N PRO A 184 -5.18 -4.08 9.55
CA PRO A 184 -3.73 -4.06 9.74
C PRO A 184 -3.31 -2.90 10.65
N THR A 185 -2.32 -3.15 11.50
CA THR A 185 -1.67 -2.10 12.29
C THR A 185 -0.61 -1.40 11.44
N TRP A 186 -0.76 -0.09 11.28
CA TRP A 186 0.21 0.77 10.61
C TRP A 186 1.51 0.87 11.42
N PRO A 187 2.70 0.81 10.78
CA PRO A 187 3.92 1.31 11.39
C PRO A 187 3.84 2.84 11.44
N THR A 188 3.78 3.41 12.65
CA THR A 188 4.00 4.85 12.83
C THR A 188 5.47 5.15 12.56
N ALA A 189 5.76 6.00 11.57
CA ALA A 189 7.09 6.58 11.41
C ALA A 189 7.47 7.30 12.71
N THR A 190 8.54 6.82 13.35
CA THR A 190 9.07 7.48 14.56
C THR A 190 9.70 8.80 14.13
N PRO A 191 9.30 9.97 14.64
CA PRO A 191 10.02 11.20 14.40
C PRO A 191 11.45 11.03 14.90
N GLY A 192 12.42 11.11 13.99
CA GLY A 192 13.83 11.13 14.36
C GLY A 192 14.05 12.26 15.35
N GLN A 193 14.50 11.91 16.56
CA GLN A 193 14.86 12.90 17.58
C GLN A 193 15.88 13.86 16.99
N GLY A 194 15.52 15.15 16.99
CA GLY A 194 16.35 16.23 16.52
C GLY A 194 17.74 16.18 17.16
N ALA A 195 18.77 16.22 16.32
CA ALA A 195 20.13 16.44 16.75
C ALA A 195 20.20 17.80 17.44
N THR A 196 20.36 17.77 18.77
CA THR A 196 20.56 18.95 19.59
C THR A 196 21.95 19.49 19.31
N SER A 197 22.04 20.76 18.92
CA SER A 197 23.28 21.51 18.79
C SER A 197 24.03 21.55 20.12
N GLY A 198 25.29 21.12 20.13
CA GLY A 198 26.19 21.21 21.29
C GLY A 198 27.66 21.05 20.89
N PRO A 199 28.60 21.72 21.57
CA PRO A 199 29.75 22.36 20.92
C PRO A 199 30.98 21.47 20.68
N ASN A 200 31.66 21.83 19.60
CA ASN A 200 32.96 21.40 19.09
C ASN A 200 34.07 21.29 20.17
N PRO A 201 34.86 20.19 20.16
CA PRO A 201 36.27 20.25 20.53
C PRO A 201 37.16 20.05 19.29
N ALA A 202 37.97 21.07 19.02
CA ALA A 202 39.01 21.07 18.01
C ALA A 202 39.94 19.84 18.14
N SER A 203 40.17 19.14 17.03
CA SER A 203 41.27 18.19 16.88
C SER A 203 42.16 18.61 15.73
N THR A 204 43.39 18.95 16.10
CA THR A 204 44.53 19.33 15.26
C THR A 204 44.90 18.19 14.32
N SER A 205 44.78 18.39 13.02
CA SER A 205 45.34 17.48 12.00
C SER A 205 46.62 18.08 11.41
N THR A 206 47.75 17.60 11.91
CA THR A 206 49.08 17.78 11.30
C THR A 206 49.15 16.91 10.04
N THR A 207 49.03 17.50 8.85
CA THR A 207 49.25 16.79 7.58
C THR A 207 50.64 17.11 7.05
N THR A 208 51.56 16.15 7.21
CA THR A 208 52.87 16.16 6.55
C THR A 208 52.70 15.70 5.11
N ARG A 209 53.01 16.59 4.17
CA ARG A 209 53.06 16.39 2.71
C ARG A 209 54.23 15.49 2.29
N PRO A 210 54.01 14.51 1.39
CA PRO A 210 55.02 14.09 0.44
C PRO A 210 54.79 14.77 -0.91
N ALA A 211 55.87 15.33 -1.47
CA ALA A 211 55.89 15.92 -2.79
C ALA A 211 55.69 14.84 -3.88
N GLN A 212 54.74 15.06 -4.79
CA GLN A 212 54.74 14.38 -6.09
C GLN A 212 55.49 15.25 -7.10
N THR A 213 56.56 14.69 -7.64
CA THR A 213 57.39 15.26 -8.70
C THR A 213 56.77 14.83 -10.03
N SER A 214 56.27 15.79 -10.81
CA SER A 214 55.84 15.55 -12.20
C SER A 214 57.06 15.27 -13.07
N GLY A 215 57.13 14.07 -13.64
CA GLY A 215 58.04 13.71 -14.73
C GLY A 215 57.22 13.08 -15.85
N ILE A 216 57.04 13.82 -16.95
CA ILE A 216 56.41 13.37 -18.19
C ILE A 216 57.49 12.71 -19.06
N PRO A 217 57.32 11.47 -19.55
CA PRO A 217 58.04 11.00 -20.72
C PRO A 217 57.16 11.16 -21.96
N SER A 218 57.61 11.95 -22.95
CA SER A 218 57.07 11.91 -24.30
C SER A 218 58.19 11.62 -25.28
N SER A 219 58.15 10.40 -25.82
CA SER A 219 58.83 9.92 -27.01
C SER A 219 58.05 10.32 -28.26
N GLY A 220 58.74 10.70 -29.34
CA GLY A 220 58.18 10.63 -30.70
C GLY A 220 58.50 11.83 -31.60
N GLU A 221 59.38 11.56 -32.56
CA GLU A 221 59.74 12.32 -33.79
C GLU A 221 60.62 13.57 -33.67
#